data_AF-A0A431IBZ1-F1
#
_entry.id   AF-A0A431IBZ1-F1
#
_cell.length_a   1.000
_cell.length_b   1.000
_cell.length_c   1.000
_cell.angle_alpha   90.00
_cell.angle_beta   90.00
_cell.angle_gamma   90.00
#
_symmetry.space_group_name_H-M   'P 1'
#
loop_
_entity.id
_entity.type
_entity.pdbx_description
1 polymer ?
#
loop_
_entity_poly.entity_id
_entity_poly.type
_entity_poly.pdbx_seq_one_letter_code
_entity_poly.pdbx_strand_id
1 'polypeptide(L)'
;MTLEPVTEQITERVRQSNVAKKNPFRIGDAVVHLPTQQKGLIVDTRHDWVKFEVIGQIGPGGKRKVVRFGYRKLNLLATREQIQQGYRDYMTAMATKAKKANSPWAKFKRALGLEQRAVV
;
A
#
# COMPACT_ATOMS: atom_id res chain seq x y z
N MET A 1 36.04 28.62 -32.60
CA MET A 1 34.71 28.58 -31.95
C MET A 1 34.67 27.32 -31.10
N THR A 2 34.63 27.47 -29.78
CA THR A 2 34.66 26.38 -28.79
C THR A 2 33.26 25.75 -28.66
N LEU A 3 33.14 24.47 -28.99
CA LEU A 3 31.89 23.68 -28.96
C LEU A 3 31.52 23.16 -27.56
N GLU A 4 32.40 23.38 -26.57
CA GLU A 4 32.32 22.87 -25.19
C GLU A 4 31.04 23.24 -24.39
N PRO A 5 30.49 24.48 -24.44
CA PRO A 5 29.43 24.88 -23.50
C PRO A 5 28.05 24.30 -23.83
N VAL A 6 27.84 23.85 -25.07
CA VAL A 6 26.56 23.26 -25.51
C VAL A 6 26.49 21.78 -25.10
N THR A 7 27.60 21.06 -25.15
CA THR A 7 27.69 19.65 -24.75
C THR A 7 27.52 19.47 -23.24
N GLU A 8 28.02 20.39 -22.41
CA GLU A 8 27.80 20.35 -20.96
C GLU A 8 26.33 20.57 -20.60
N GLN A 9 25.66 21.57 -21.19
CA GLN A 9 24.24 21.82 -20.93
C GLN A 9 23.33 20.65 -21.34
N ILE A 10 23.66 19.97 -22.45
CA ILE A 10 22.93 18.77 -22.89
C ILE A 10 23.18 17.62 -21.91
N THR A 11 24.42 17.44 -21.45
CA THR A 11 24.80 16.37 -20.52
C THR A 11 24.18 16.58 -19.14
N GLU A 12 24.11 17.83 -18.67
CA GLU A 12 23.43 18.25 -17.44
C GLU A 12 21.93 17.95 -17.51
N ARG A 13 21.28 18.30 -18.63
CA ARG A 13 19.85 17.99 -18.88
C ARG A 13 19.58 16.49 -18.95
N VAL A 14 20.47 15.72 -19.56
CA VAL A 14 20.37 14.24 -19.61
C VAL A 14 20.58 13.64 -18.21
N ARG A 15 21.53 14.17 -17.41
CA ARG A 15 21.71 13.78 -16.01
C ARG A 15 20.48 14.09 -15.16
N GLN A 16 19.93 15.30 -15.24
CA GLN A 16 18.71 15.69 -14.52
C GLN A 16 17.50 14.85 -14.96
N SER A 17 17.37 14.55 -16.25
CA SER A 17 16.32 13.66 -16.79
C SER A 17 16.48 12.21 -16.29
N ASN A 18 17.71 11.71 -16.16
CA ASN A 18 17.98 10.37 -15.64
C ASN A 18 17.79 10.27 -14.12
N VAL A 19 18.06 11.34 -13.37
CA VAL A 19 17.74 11.43 -11.93
C VAL A 19 16.22 11.40 -11.71
N ALA A 20 15.44 12.00 -12.61
CA ALA A 20 13.97 12.02 -12.55
C ALA A 20 13.26 10.73 -13.00
N LYS A 21 13.97 9.74 -13.56
CA LYS A 21 13.39 8.48 -14.07
C LYS A 21 13.55 7.29 -13.13
N LYS A 22 13.87 7.52 -11.85
CA LYS A 22 13.90 6.44 -10.86
C LYS A 22 12.47 6.06 -10.46
N ASN A 23 12.24 4.75 -10.32
CA ASN A 23 10.98 4.23 -9.80
C ASN A 23 10.71 4.84 -8.41
N PRO A 24 9.62 5.62 -8.23
CA PRO A 24 9.35 6.31 -6.97
C PRO A 24 8.76 5.38 -5.91
N PHE A 25 8.34 4.18 -6.30
CA PHE A 25 7.63 3.26 -5.43
C PHE A 25 8.57 2.36 -4.63
N ARG A 26 8.12 1.94 -3.46
CA ARG A 26 8.84 1.04 -2.55
C ARG A 26 8.07 -0.26 -2.34
N ILE A 27 8.81 -1.31 -1.98
CA ILE A 27 8.21 -2.58 -1.55
C ILE A 27 7.33 -2.32 -0.31
N GLY A 28 6.10 -2.82 -0.36
CA GLY A 28 5.09 -2.62 0.67
C GLY A 28 4.14 -1.45 0.44
N ASP A 29 4.38 -0.59 -0.56
CA ASP A 29 3.41 0.44 -0.92
C ASP A 29 2.14 -0.17 -1.53
N ALA A 30 0.99 0.44 -1.24
CA ALA A 30 -0.27 0.14 -1.90
C ALA A 30 -0.42 1.00 -3.14
N VAL A 31 -0.70 0.35 -4.27
CA VAL A 31 -0.84 1.00 -5.57
C VAL A 31 -2.11 0.56 -6.29
N VAL A 32 -2.54 1.38 -7.23
CA VAL A 32 -3.57 1.04 -8.22
C VAL A 32 -2.99 1.13 -9.62
N HIS A 33 -3.27 0.13 -10.45
CA HIS A 33 -3.01 0.20 -11.88
C HIS A 33 -4.19 0.91 -12.56
N LEU A 34 -3.95 2.12 -13.09
CA LEU A 34 -5.02 3.00 -13.58
C LEU A 34 -5.88 2.37 -14.69
N PRO A 35 -5.32 1.67 -15.71
CA PRO A 35 -6.12 1.09 -16.78
C PRO A 35 -7.07 -0.03 -16.34
N THR A 36 -6.65 -0.88 -15.39
CA THR A 36 -7.44 -2.05 -14.98
C THR A 36 -8.08 -1.91 -13.61
N GLN A 37 -7.86 -0.77 -12.94
CA GLN A 37 -8.30 -0.49 -11.57
C GLN A 37 -7.87 -1.55 -10.54
N GLN A 38 -6.88 -2.39 -10.88
CA GLN A 38 -6.37 -3.42 -9.99
C GLN A 38 -5.57 -2.76 -8.88
N LYS A 39 -5.93 -3.08 -7.64
CA LYS A 39 -5.26 -2.60 -6.44
C LYS A 39 -4.37 -3.69 -5.87
N GLY A 40 -3.23 -3.29 -5.32
CA GLY A 40 -2.32 -4.27 -4.77
C GLY A 40 -1.18 -3.70 -3.97
N LEU A 41 -0.43 -4.61 -3.36
CA LEU A 41 0.76 -4.30 -2.57
C LEU A 41 2.00 -4.62 -3.40
N ILE A 42 2.93 -3.67 -3.48
CA ILE A 42 4.18 -3.85 -4.19
C ILE A 42 5.02 -4.90 -3.48
N VAL A 43 5.49 -5.88 -4.24
CA VAL A 43 6.36 -6.95 -3.77
C VAL A 43 7.76 -6.89 -4.38
N ASP A 44 7.93 -6.25 -5.54
CA ASP A 44 9.22 -6.05 -6.17
C ASP A 44 9.21 -4.79 -7.04
N THR A 45 10.35 -4.10 -7.11
CA THR A 45 10.55 -2.85 -7.84
C THR A 45 11.83 -2.92 -8.66
N ARG A 46 11.73 -2.63 -9.96
CA ARG A 46 12.86 -2.44 -10.86
C ARG A 46 12.82 -1.05 -11.48
N HIS A 47 13.83 -0.71 -12.27
CA HIS A 47 13.99 0.63 -12.84
C HIS A 47 12.78 1.07 -13.69
N ASP A 48 12.17 0.14 -14.43
CA ASP A 48 11.13 0.39 -15.42
C ASP A 48 9.76 -0.22 -15.08
N TRP A 49 9.73 -1.23 -14.21
CA TRP A 49 8.51 -1.92 -13.79
C TRP A 49 8.39 -2.15 -12.29
N VAL A 50 7.16 -2.39 -11.86
CA VAL A 50 6.76 -2.75 -10.51
C VAL A 50 5.94 -4.04 -10.58
N LYS A 51 6.19 -4.94 -9.63
CA LYS A 51 5.39 -6.16 -9.42
C LYS A 51 4.58 -5.97 -8.15
N PHE A 52 3.26 -6.21 -8.24
CA PHE A 52 2.39 -6.13 -7.07
C PHE A 52 1.42 -7.31 -6.98
N GLU A 53 1.11 -7.70 -5.74
CA GLU A 53 0.08 -8.68 -5.41
C GLU A 53 -1.30 -8.04 -5.48
N VAL A 54 -2.18 -8.57 -6.32
CA VAL A 54 -3.54 -8.05 -6.50
C VAL A 54 -4.40 -8.44 -5.30
N ILE A 55 -4.96 -7.45 -4.61
CA ILE A 55 -5.86 -7.69 -3.49
C ILE A 55 -7.18 -8.26 -4.00
N GLY A 56 -7.68 -9.30 -3.33
CA GLY A 56 -8.98 -9.92 -3.66
C GLY A 56 -8.94 -10.86 -4.88
N GLN A 57 -7.77 -11.13 -5.47
CA GLN A 57 -7.64 -12.08 -6.57
C GLN A 57 -6.69 -13.24 -6.21
N ILE A 58 -7.23 -14.45 -6.31
CA ILE A 58 -6.47 -15.69 -6.14
C ILE A 58 -6.10 -16.18 -7.54
N GLY A 59 -4.81 -16.42 -7.74
CA GLY A 59 -4.26 -17.02 -8.95
C GLY A 59 -4.38 -18.56 -8.95
N PRO A 60 -3.95 -19.20 -10.04
CA PRO A 60 -3.98 -20.66 -10.14
C PRO A 60 -3.16 -21.31 -9.02
N GLY A 61 -3.73 -22.35 -8.39
CA GLY A 61 -3.10 -23.07 -7.27
C GLY A 61 -3.25 -22.39 -5.90
N GLY A 62 -4.26 -21.52 -5.72
CA GLY A 62 -4.57 -20.92 -4.40
C GLY A 62 -3.59 -19.82 -3.96
N LYS A 63 -2.64 -19.46 -4.81
CA LYS A 63 -1.64 -18.43 -4.53
C LYS A 63 -2.20 -17.03 -4.82
N ARG A 64 -1.68 -16.01 -4.14
CA ARG A 64 -2.04 -14.62 -4.47
C ARG A 64 -1.68 -14.32 -5.91
N LYS A 65 -2.59 -13.68 -6.65
CA LYS A 65 -2.30 -13.27 -8.02
C LYS A 65 -1.28 -12.14 -8.02
N VAL A 66 -0.22 -12.29 -8.81
CA VAL A 66 0.83 -11.28 -8.92
C VAL A 66 0.95 -10.81 -10.36
N VAL A 67 1.07 -9.51 -10.54
CA VAL A 67 1.09 -8.85 -11.86
C VAL A 67 2.26 -7.86 -11.93
N ARG A 68 2.71 -7.58 -13.16
CA ARG A 68 3.80 -6.63 -13.44
C ARG A 68 3.29 -5.52 -14.34
N PHE A 69 3.59 -4.29 -13.99
CA PHE A 69 3.25 -3.12 -14.78
C PHE A 69 4.38 -2.10 -14.80
N GLY A 70 4.47 -1.31 -15.86
CA GLY A 70 5.36 -0.15 -15.90
C GLY A 70 4.96 0.86 -14.81
N TYR A 71 5.93 1.40 -14.07
CA TYR A 71 5.65 2.26 -12.92
C TYR A 71 4.81 3.50 -13.28
N ARG A 72 4.92 3.99 -14.52
CA ARG A 72 4.16 5.14 -15.03
C ARG A 72 2.65 4.93 -15.11
N LYS A 73 2.18 3.68 -15.08
CA LYS A 73 0.75 3.32 -15.10
C LYS A 73 0.18 3.10 -13.70
N LEU A 74 0.99 3.32 -12.67
CA LEU A 74 0.62 3.12 -11.28
C LEU A 74 0.39 4.45 -10.59
N ASN A 75 -0.58 4.47 -9.70
CA ASN A 75 -0.78 5.56 -8.76
C ASN A 75 -0.66 5.05 -7.33
N LEU A 76 -0.04 5.86 -6.47
CA LEU A 76 0.13 5.54 -5.05
C LEU A 76 -1.21 5.71 -4.34
N LEU A 77 -1.66 4.66 -3.63
CA LEU A 77 -2.84 4.74 -2.76
C LEU A 77 -2.43 5.02 -1.32
N ALA A 78 -1.44 4.30 -0.83
CA ALA A 78 -0.90 4.48 0.51
C ALA A 78 0.55 4.02 0.54
N THR A 79 1.36 4.72 1.32
CA THR A 79 2.75 4.31 1.60
C THR A 79 2.77 3.11 2.54
N ARG A 80 3.86 2.34 2.51
CA ARG A 80 4.10 1.26 3.48
C ARG A 80 3.92 1.73 4.92
N GLU A 81 4.42 2.91 5.25
CA GLU A 81 4.37 3.48 6.60
C GLU A 81 2.92 3.74 7.03
N GLN A 82 2.10 4.31 6.14
CA GLN A 82 0.67 4.52 6.40
C GLN A 82 -0.07 3.20 6.61
N ILE A 83 0.26 2.16 5.85
CA ILE A 83 -0.34 0.82 6.00
C ILE A 83 0.05 0.22 7.36
N GLN A 84 1.32 0.31 7.74
CA GLN A 84 1.80 -0.19 9.02
C GLN A 84 1.16 0.54 10.19
N GLN A 85 1.03 1.87 10.11
CA GLN A 85 0.39 2.66 11.14
C GLN A 85 -1.10 2.30 11.25
N GLY A 86 -1.81 2.23 10.13
CA GLY A 86 -3.22 1.81 10.11
C GLY A 86 -3.43 0.41 10.73
N TYR A 87 -2.50 -0.52 10.50
CA TYR A 87 -2.54 -1.84 11.14
C TYR A 87 -2.38 -1.77 12.67
N ARG A 88 -1.42 -0.96 13.16
CA ARG A 88 -1.22 -0.76 14.61
C ARG A 88 -2.44 -0.14 15.26
N ASP A 89 -3.03 0.86 14.63
CA ASP A 89 -4.22 1.54 15.13
C ASP A 89 -5.42 0.60 15.17
N TYR A 90 -5.60 -0.21 14.13
CA TYR A 90 -6.62 -1.26 14.09
C TYR A 90 -6.46 -2.28 15.23
N MET A 91 -5.24 -2.79 15.44
CA MET A 91 -4.96 -3.74 16.52
C MET A 91 -5.22 -3.13 17.90
N THR A 92 -4.87 -1.86 18.09
CA THR A 92 -5.10 -1.11 19.35
C THR A 92 -6.59 -0.89 19.59
N ALA A 93 -7.36 -0.56 18.55
CA ALA A 93 -8.80 -0.42 18.61
C ALA A 93 -9.47 -1.75 18.97
N MET A 94 -9.04 -2.86 18.37
CA MET A 94 -9.53 -4.20 18.68
C MET A 94 -9.20 -4.61 20.12
N ALA A 95 -7.98 -4.36 20.60
CA ALA A 95 -7.60 -4.60 21.98
C ALA A 95 -8.44 -3.77 22.97
N THR A 96 -8.72 -2.51 22.65
CA THR A 96 -9.55 -1.62 23.47
C THR A 96 -11.00 -2.11 23.50
N LYS A 97 -11.56 -2.54 22.37
CA LYS A 97 -12.90 -3.15 22.30
C LYS A 97 -12.97 -4.42 23.14
N ALA A 98 -11.96 -5.29 23.05
CA ALA A 98 -11.89 -6.51 23.84
C ALA A 98 -11.81 -6.21 25.35
N LYS A 99 -11.01 -5.23 25.77
CA LYS A 99 -10.94 -4.79 27.18
C LYS A 99 -12.29 -4.27 27.69
N LYS A 100 -12.98 -3.43 26.90
CA LYS A 100 -14.32 -2.94 27.25
C LYS A 100 -15.33 -4.07 27.37
N ALA A 101 -15.30 -5.03 26.44
CA ALA A 101 -16.16 -6.20 26.43
C ALA A 101 -15.88 -7.19 27.60
N ASN A 102 -14.67 -7.16 28.17
CA ASN A 102 -14.26 -7.99 29.31
C ASN A 102 -14.27 -7.24 30.65
N SER A 103 -14.78 -6.00 30.68
CA SER A 103 -14.85 -5.18 31.90
C SER A 103 -15.83 -5.79 32.94
N PRO A 104 -15.60 -5.59 34.25
CA PRO A 104 -16.52 -6.07 35.29
C PRO A 104 -17.96 -5.61 35.08
N TRP A 105 -18.14 -4.38 34.60
CA TRP A 105 -19.46 -3.82 34.29
C TRP A 105 -20.12 -4.48 33.07
N ALA A 106 -19.36 -4.80 32.02
CA ALA A 106 -19.89 -5.55 30.89
C ALA A 106 -20.28 -6.99 31.30
N LYS A 107 -19.49 -7.63 32.17
CA LYS A 107 -19.82 -8.95 32.74
C LYS A 107 -21.07 -8.89 33.61
N PHE A 108 -21.21 -7.84 34.43
CA PHE A 108 -22.38 -7.60 35.25
C PHE A 108 -23.65 -7.42 34.38
N LYS A 109 -23.59 -6.63 33.31
CA LYS A 109 -24.71 -6.48 32.36
C LYS A 109 -25.10 -7.79 31.66
N ARG A 110 -24.11 -8.62 31.28
CA ARG A 110 -24.38 -9.98 30.75
C ARG A 110 -25.04 -10.88 31.78
N ALA A 111 -24.56 -10.88 33.02
CA ALA A 111 -25.14 -11.67 34.10
C ALA A 111 -26.60 -11.27 34.40
N LEU A 112 -26.93 -9.99 34.21
CA LEU A 112 -28.29 -9.48 34.35
C LEU A 112 -29.18 -9.65 33.11
N GLY A 113 -28.67 -10.24 32.01
CA GLY A 113 -29.44 -10.40 30.77
C GLY A 113 -29.77 -9.08 30.05
N LEU A 114 -29.06 -7.99 30.36
CA LEU A 114 -29.34 -6.65 29.84
C LEU A 114 -28.66 -6.36 28.50
N GLU A 115 -27.92 -7.31 27.91
CA GLU A 115 -27.37 -7.16 26.55
C GLU A 115 -28.50 -7.40 25.52
N GLN A 116 -29.16 -6.31 25.09
CA GLN A 116 -30.01 -6.35 23.90
C GLN A 116 -29.14 -6.75 22.71
N ARG A 117 -29.44 -7.90 22.10
CA ARG A 117 -28.92 -8.26 20.78
C ARG A 117 -29.41 -7.20 19.80
N ALA A 118 -28.52 -6.30 19.37
CA ALA A 118 -28.75 -5.54 18.15
C ALA A 118 -28.76 -6.55 17.00
N VAL A 119 -29.95 -7.01 16.66
CA VAL A 119 -30.21 -7.76 15.43
C VAL A 119 -29.95 -6.79 14.29
N VAL A 120 -28.94 -7.10 13.48
CA VAL A 120 -28.72 -6.53 12.14
C VAL A 120 -29.22 -7.56 11.15
#